data_AF-A0A5C3QAC9-F1
#
_entry.id   AF-A0A5C3QAC9-F1
#
_cell.length_a   1.000
_cell.length_b   1.000
_cell.length_c   1.000
_cell.angle_alpha   90.00
_cell.angle_beta   90.00
_cell.angle_gamma   90.00
#
_symmetry.space_group_name_H-M   'P 1'
#
loop_
_entity.id
_entity.type
_entity.pdbx_description
1 polymer ?
#
loop_
_entity_poly.entity_id
_entity_poly.type
_entity_poly.pdbx_seq_one_letter_code
_entity_poly.pdbx_strand_id
1 'polypeptide(L)'
;MNVTRTSDFLLPTSLQSEFRASPWLDQSVVDLGYAKYRGMHDEDRDVTEFLGMRYVQSPIGNLRFGAPREPTFALLRSVEDANAHPKQCMQATRGSATANPFSSLTVPAPTTRQEDVERRDATPAQSKDCYS
;
A
#
# COMPACT_ATOMS: atom_id res chain seq x y z
N MET A 1 -13.57 67.45 -33.22
CA MET A 1 -14.47 66.37 -33.69
C MET A 1 -14.40 65.26 -32.67
N ASN A 2 -15.54 64.96 -32.05
CA ASN A 2 -15.69 64.01 -30.97
C ASN A 2 -16.12 62.67 -31.57
N VAL A 3 -15.43 61.57 -31.26
CA VAL A 3 -15.99 60.21 -31.40
C VAL A 3 -15.48 59.36 -30.23
N THR A 4 -16.36 59.12 -29.27
CA THR A 4 -16.30 58.04 -28.29
C THR A 4 -16.63 56.71 -28.96
N ARG A 5 -15.86 55.64 -28.70
CA ARG A 5 -16.42 54.28 -28.63
C ARG A 5 -15.55 53.36 -27.77
N THR A 6 -16.09 53.07 -26.60
CA THR A 6 -15.78 51.98 -25.69
C THR A 6 -15.68 50.63 -26.41
N SER A 7 -14.63 49.88 -26.13
CA SER A 7 -14.67 48.41 -26.22
C SER A 7 -13.89 47.83 -25.06
N ASP A 8 -14.60 47.63 -23.94
CA ASP A 8 -14.18 46.75 -22.86
C ASP A 8 -14.09 45.33 -23.41
N PHE A 9 -12.89 44.94 -23.83
CA PHE A 9 -12.55 43.54 -24.01
C PHE A 9 -12.34 42.94 -22.63
N LEU A 10 -13.44 42.53 -22.00
CA LEU A 10 -13.42 41.57 -20.91
C LEU A 10 -12.86 40.27 -21.47
N LEU A 11 -11.56 40.05 -21.30
CA LEU A 11 -10.98 38.72 -21.39
C LEU A 11 -11.69 37.87 -20.33
N PRO A 12 -12.35 36.75 -20.70
CA PRO A 12 -12.87 35.85 -19.69
C PRO A 12 -11.65 35.36 -18.90
N THR A 13 -11.61 35.75 -17.63
CA THR A 13 -10.62 35.25 -16.67
C THR A 13 -10.64 33.74 -16.76
N SER A 14 -9.54 33.22 -17.30
CA SER A 14 -9.08 31.86 -17.20
C SER A 14 -9.68 31.16 -15.99
N LEU A 15 -10.33 30.02 -16.22
CA LEU A 15 -10.45 28.94 -15.25
C LEU A 15 -9.02 28.53 -14.88
N GLN A 16 -8.38 29.31 -14.02
CA GLN A 16 -7.29 28.82 -13.22
C GLN A 16 -7.95 27.85 -12.26
N SER A 17 -8.01 26.59 -12.68
CA SER A 17 -8.05 25.49 -11.74
C SER A 17 -6.90 25.75 -10.79
N GLU A 18 -7.22 26.29 -9.61
CA GLU A 18 -6.31 26.34 -8.49
C GLU A 18 -6.04 24.88 -8.13
N PHE A 19 -5.11 24.25 -8.84
CA PHE A 19 -4.34 23.14 -8.32
C PHE A 19 -3.50 23.74 -7.19
N ARG A 20 -4.16 24.03 -6.06
CA ARG A 20 -3.48 24.21 -4.81
C ARG A 20 -2.75 22.90 -4.61
N ALA A 21 -1.42 22.93 -4.72
CA ALA A 21 -0.63 21.89 -4.12
C ALA A 21 -1.12 21.80 -2.68
N SER A 22 -1.75 20.67 -2.34
CA SER A 22 -2.31 20.44 -1.02
C SER A 22 -1.19 20.71 -0.02
N PRO A 23 -1.35 21.60 0.98
CA PRO A 23 -0.29 21.85 1.96
C PRO A 23 0.17 20.56 2.66
N TRP A 24 -0.70 19.54 2.64
CA TRP A 24 -0.47 18.18 3.10
C TRP A 24 0.47 17.35 2.24
N LEU A 25 0.84 17.78 1.02
CA LEU A 25 1.68 16.97 0.14
C LEU A 25 2.97 16.59 0.86
N ASP A 26 3.64 17.55 1.53
CA ASP A 26 4.89 17.32 2.27
C ASP A 26 4.72 16.92 3.74
N GLN A 27 3.51 16.95 4.28
CA GLN A 27 3.26 16.65 5.70
C GLN A 27 3.26 15.15 6.03
N SER A 28 3.17 14.29 5.02
CA SER A 28 3.18 12.83 5.17
C SER A 28 4.48 12.17 4.69
N VAL A 29 5.58 12.92 4.57
CA VAL A 29 6.86 12.35 4.15
C VAL A 29 7.67 11.85 5.35
N VAL A 30 8.06 10.58 5.33
CA VAL A 30 8.91 9.95 6.35
C VAL A 30 10.22 9.48 5.72
N ASP A 31 11.34 9.79 6.38
CA ASP A 31 12.69 9.34 6.00
C ASP A 31 13.12 8.17 6.90
N LEU A 32 13.38 7.01 6.29
CA LEU A 32 13.80 5.79 6.99
C LEU A 32 15.32 5.56 6.92
N GLY A 33 16.09 6.52 6.38
CA GLY A 33 17.54 6.42 6.21
C GLY A 33 17.99 5.60 4.99
N TYR A 34 17.13 4.71 4.46
CA TYR A 34 17.36 3.99 3.20
C TYR A 34 16.42 4.42 2.06
N ALA A 35 15.32 5.10 2.38
CA ALA A 35 14.32 5.61 1.44
C ALA A 35 13.44 6.68 2.13
N LYS A 36 12.85 7.56 1.31
CA LYS A 36 11.84 8.52 1.73
C LYS A 36 10.50 8.13 1.14
N TYR A 37 9.45 8.15 1.96
CA TYR A 37 8.12 7.71 1.55
C TYR A 37 7.06 8.76 1.83
N ARG A 38 6.13 8.95 0.89
CA ARG A 38 4.96 9.83 1.06
C ARG A 38 3.71 9.00 1.34
N GLY A 39 3.17 9.14 2.55
CA GLY A 39 1.90 8.51 2.93
C GLY A 39 0.68 9.27 2.43
N MET A 40 -0.49 8.65 2.54
CA MET A 40 -1.78 9.30 2.29
C MET A 40 -2.47 9.57 3.63
N HIS A 41 -2.79 10.84 3.89
CA HIS A 41 -3.57 11.20 5.08
C HIS A 41 -5.06 11.02 4.80
N ASP A 42 -5.74 10.34 5.70
CA ASP A 42 -7.19 10.12 5.71
C ASP A 42 -7.83 11.08 6.72
N GLU A 43 -8.54 12.08 6.19
CA GLU A 43 -9.20 13.13 7.00
C GLU A 43 -10.37 12.59 7.84
N ASP A 44 -11.05 11.53 7.39
CA ASP A 44 -12.20 10.96 8.12
C ASP A 44 -11.74 10.17 9.35
N ARG A 45 -10.56 9.53 9.24
CA ARG A 45 -10.00 8.69 10.31
C ARG A 45 -8.93 9.40 11.13
N ASP A 46 -8.44 10.55 10.66
CA ASP A 46 -7.27 11.26 11.21
C ASP A 46 -6.04 10.33 11.33
N VAL A 47 -5.79 9.55 10.28
CA VAL A 47 -4.67 8.59 10.21
C VAL A 47 -3.92 8.79 8.91
N THR A 48 -2.59 8.68 8.95
CA THR A 48 -1.76 8.66 7.75
C THR A 48 -1.32 7.23 7.44
N GLU A 49 -1.70 6.75 6.26
CA GLU A 49 -1.40 5.41 5.80
C GLU A 49 -0.15 5.39 4.90
N PHE A 50 0.72 4.40 5.13
CA PHE A 50 1.91 4.15 4.34
C PHE A 50 1.85 2.72 3.79
N LEU A 51 1.39 2.60 2.55
CA LEU A 51 1.16 1.32 1.87
C LEU A 51 2.31 0.99 0.91
N GLY A 52 2.64 -0.29 0.78
CA GLY A 52 3.64 -0.75 -0.21
C GLY A 52 5.10 -0.48 0.14
N MET A 53 5.39 -0.12 1.38
CA MET A 53 6.73 0.14 1.91
C MET A 53 7.64 -1.10 1.79
N ARG A 54 8.87 -0.93 1.26
CA ARG A 54 9.84 -2.03 1.16
C ARG A 54 10.61 -2.20 2.45
N TYR A 55 10.60 -3.39 3.03
CA TYR A 55 11.36 -3.74 4.24
C TYR A 55 12.54 -4.69 3.97
N VAL A 56 12.59 -5.31 2.78
CA VAL A 56 13.65 -6.24 2.33
C VAL A 56 13.87 -6.11 0.82
N GLN A 57 14.99 -6.64 0.33
CA GLN A 57 15.21 -6.84 -1.10
C GLN A 57 14.25 -7.88 -1.68
N SER A 58 13.81 -7.66 -2.93
CA SER A 58 12.90 -8.58 -3.63
C SER A 58 13.50 -9.99 -3.73
N PRO A 59 12.78 -11.07 -3.33
CA PRO A 59 13.30 -12.44 -3.29
C PRO A 59 13.26 -13.12 -4.67
N ILE A 60 13.86 -12.49 -5.67
CA ILE A 60 13.89 -12.93 -7.07
C ILE A 60 15.28 -13.38 -7.51
N GLY A 61 15.34 -14.16 -8.60
CA GLY A 61 16.61 -14.68 -9.12
C GLY A 61 17.35 -15.54 -8.09
N ASN A 62 18.64 -15.24 -7.88
CA ASN A 62 19.49 -15.95 -6.92
C ASN A 62 19.13 -15.69 -5.45
N LEU A 63 18.20 -14.77 -5.16
CA LEU A 63 17.68 -14.53 -3.82
C LEU A 63 16.48 -15.41 -3.48
N ARG A 64 15.93 -16.12 -4.47
CA ARG A 64 14.82 -17.04 -4.25
C ARG A 64 15.28 -18.18 -3.34
N PHE A 65 14.47 -18.51 -2.33
CA PHE A 65 14.77 -19.55 -1.33
C PHE A 65 16.00 -19.28 -0.46
N GLY A 66 16.48 -18.04 -0.42
CA GLY A 66 17.48 -17.57 0.53
C GLY A 66 16.87 -16.82 1.71
N ALA A 67 17.71 -16.50 2.70
CA ALA A 67 17.34 -15.59 3.76
C ALA A 67 17.00 -14.19 3.19
N PRO A 68 16.03 -13.46 3.78
CA PRO A 68 15.76 -12.08 3.41
C PRO A 68 17.03 -11.22 3.50
N ARG A 69 17.18 -10.28 2.56
CA ARG A 69 18.29 -9.33 2.54
C ARG A 69 17.76 -7.93 2.81
N GLU A 70 18.60 -7.10 3.42
CA GLU A 70 18.34 -5.68 3.65
C GLU A 70 17.87 -4.98 2.37
N PRO A 71 16.96 -3.98 2.48
CA PRO A 71 16.50 -3.23 1.34
C PRO A 71 17.67 -2.51 0.67
N THR A 72 17.63 -2.42 -0.65
CA THR A 72 18.59 -1.60 -1.38
C THR A 72 18.33 -0.13 -1.05
N PHE A 73 19.37 0.61 -0.67
CA PHE A 73 19.30 2.05 -0.52
C PHE A 73 18.78 2.65 -1.83
N ALA A 74 17.53 3.10 -1.85
CA ALA A 74 17.05 3.92 -2.93
C ALA A 74 17.94 5.17 -2.90
N LEU A 75 18.56 5.52 -4.03
CA LEU A 75 19.40 6.70 -4.12
C LEU A 75 18.61 7.86 -3.46
N LEU A 76 19.12 8.36 -2.34
CA LEU A 76 18.47 9.18 -1.30
C LEU A 76 17.80 10.49 -1.76
N ARG A 77 17.60 10.67 -3.06
CA ARG A 77 17.22 11.92 -3.73
C ARG A 77 15.73 12.00 -4.08
N SER A 78 14.99 10.90 -4.14
CA SER A 78 13.56 10.92 -4.49
C SER A 78 12.68 10.33 -3.40
N VAL A 79 11.51 10.95 -3.21
CA VAL A 79 10.42 10.42 -2.38
C VAL A 79 9.61 9.42 -3.20
N GLU A 80 9.33 8.25 -2.63
CA GLU A 80 8.47 7.20 -3.22
C GLU A 80 7.05 7.30 -2.64
N ASP A 81 6.03 7.20 -3.48
CA ASP A 81 4.64 7.23 -3.02
C ASP A 81 4.25 5.90 -2.37
N ALA A 82 3.76 5.98 -1.13
CA ALA A 82 3.32 4.85 -0.31
C ALA A 82 1.80 4.84 -0.19
N ASN A 83 1.10 4.88 -1.32
CA ASN A 83 -0.35 5.08 -1.39
C ASN A 83 -1.13 3.91 -2.02
N ALA A 84 -0.45 2.80 -2.28
CA ALA A 84 -1.04 1.63 -2.93
C ALA A 84 -0.58 0.32 -2.26
N HIS A 85 -1.49 -0.65 -2.16
CA HIS A 85 -1.14 -1.98 -1.70
C HIS A 85 -0.13 -2.64 -2.66
N PRO A 86 0.91 -3.32 -2.13
CA PRO A 86 1.85 -4.03 -2.97
C PRO A 86 1.17 -5.24 -3.60
N LYS A 87 1.80 -5.77 -4.65
CA LYS A 87 1.39 -7.06 -5.22
C LYS A 87 1.53 -8.15 -4.15
N GLN A 88 0.51 -8.99 -4.03
CA GLN A 88 0.57 -10.17 -3.18
C GLN A 88 1.63 -11.16 -3.69
N CYS A 89 2.14 -11.98 -2.77
CA CYS A 89 3.05 -13.07 -3.13
C CYS A 89 2.36 -14.08 -4.04
N MET A 90 3.18 -14.80 -4.82
CA MET A 90 2.70 -15.91 -5.66
C MET A 90 2.09 -16.99 -4.77
N GLN A 91 0.77 -17.16 -4.88
CA GLN A 91 -0.01 -18.16 -4.14
C GLN A 91 -1.14 -18.68 -5.03
N ALA A 92 -1.60 -19.91 -4.76
CA ALA A 92 -2.79 -20.44 -5.41
C ALA A 92 -4.05 -19.80 -4.84
N THR A 93 -5.10 -19.63 -5.66
CA THR A 93 -6.38 -19.05 -5.22
C THR A 93 -7.08 -19.89 -4.16
N ARG A 94 -6.99 -21.23 -4.26
CA ARG A 94 -7.59 -22.18 -3.31
C ARG A 94 -6.62 -23.31 -3.01
N GLY A 95 -6.57 -23.75 -1.76
CA GLY A 95 -5.79 -24.91 -1.33
C GLY A 95 -6.44 -26.24 -1.74
N SER A 96 -6.69 -26.50 -3.02
CA SER A 96 -7.24 -27.79 -3.47
C SER A 96 -6.17 -28.87 -3.68
N ALA A 97 -4.92 -28.60 -3.29
CA ALA A 97 -3.84 -29.58 -3.37
C ALA A 97 -4.19 -30.80 -2.51
N THR A 98 -3.92 -32.00 -3.01
CA THR A 98 -4.16 -33.25 -2.26
C THR A 98 -3.38 -33.30 -0.94
N ALA A 99 -2.25 -32.58 -0.86
CA ALA A 99 -1.46 -32.44 0.35
C ALA A 99 -2.03 -31.40 1.34
N ASN A 100 -3.10 -30.68 1.01
CA ASN A 100 -3.74 -29.77 1.95
C ASN A 100 -4.55 -30.57 2.98
N PRO A 101 -4.18 -30.56 4.28
CA PRO A 101 -4.92 -31.26 5.32
C PRO A 101 -6.33 -30.70 5.55
N PHE A 102 -6.63 -29.51 5.01
CA PHE A 102 -7.92 -28.83 5.09
C PHE A 102 -8.72 -28.88 3.77
N SER A 103 -8.30 -29.72 2.81
CA SER A 103 -8.96 -29.83 1.49
C SER A 103 -10.42 -30.29 1.56
N SER A 104 -10.79 -31.01 2.62
CA SER A 104 -12.16 -31.51 2.88
C SER A 104 -13.03 -30.58 3.72
N LEU A 105 -12.50 -29.44 4.19
CA LEU A 105 -13.32 -28.44 4.87
C LEU A 105 -14.20 -27.74 3.84
N THR A 106 -15.43 -28.22 3.72
CA THR A 106 -16.54 -27.46 3.13
C THR A 106 -16.80 -26.27 4.05
N VAL A 107 -16.05 -25.18 3.85
CA VAL A 107 -16.40 -23.89 4.46
C VAL A 107 -17.67 -23.44 3.73
N PRO A 108 -18.84 -23.39 4.40
CA PRO A 108 -20.02 -22.78 3.81
C PRO A 108 -19.67 -21.34 3.44
N ALA A 109 -20.27 -20.80 2.37
CA ALA A 109 -20.12 -19.39 2.01
C ALA A 109 -20.28 -18.51 3.26
N PRO A 110 -19.48 -17.44 3.43
CA PRO A 110 -19.37 -16.74 4.70
C PRO A 110 -20.70 -16.10 5.09
N THR A 111 -21.47 -16.79 5.93
CA THR A 111 -22.60 -16.22 6.63
C THR A 111 -22.14 -15.87 8.03
N THR A 112 -21.90 -14.57 8.23
CA THR A 112 -21.68 -13.88 9.50
C THR A 112 -20.33 -14.12 10.21
N ARG A 113 -19.74 -13.00 10.67
CA ARG A 113 -18.41 -12.82 11.29
C ARG A 113 -18.12 -13.66 12.54
N GLN A 114 -19.04 -14.50 12.99
CA GLN A 114 -19.01 -15.06 14.33
C GLN A 114 -18.13 -16.33 14.41
N GLU A 115 -18.00 -17.09 13.33
CA GLU A 115 -17.25 -18.36 13.32
C GLU A 115 -15.72 -18.21 13.15
N ASP A 116 -15.24 -17.02 12.78
CA ASP A 116 -13.80 -16.75 12.59
C ASP A 116 -13.05 -16.51 13.91
N VAL A 117 -13.76 -16.39 15.03
CA VAL A 117 -13.16 -16.24 16.36
C VAL A 117 -12.74 -17.61 16.94
N GLU A 118 -13.53 -18.66 16.70
CA GLU A 118 -13.28 -20.01 17.25
C GLU A 118 -11.98 -20.64 16.71
N ARG A 119 -11.63 -20.42 15.42
CA ARG A 119 -10.40 -20.98 14.82
C ARG A 119 -9.10 -20.39 15.36
N ARG A 120 -9.15 -19.32 16.17
CA ARG A 120 -7.95 -18.78 16.83
C ARG A 120 -7.61 -19.47 18.15
N ASP A 121 -8.53 -20.27 18.72
CA ASP A 121 -8.34 -20.95 20.00
C ASP A 121 -7.84 -22.40 19.85
N ALA A 122 -7.67 -22.88 18.61
CA ALA A 122 -6.99 -24.14 18.37
C ALA A 122 -5.50 -23.99 18.68
N THR A 123 -5.06 -24.55 19.81
CA THR A 123 -3.64 -24.64 20.17
C THR A 123 -2.90 -25.35 19.04
N PRO A 124 -1.98 -24.68 18.31
CA PRO A 124 -1.24 -25.33 17.25
C PRO A 124 -0.40 -26.45 17.86
N ALA A 125 -0.45 -27.64 17.25
CA ALA A 125 0.52 -28.68 17.58
C ALA A 125 1.94 -28.11 17.43
N GLN A 126 2.82 -28.39 18.40
CA GLN A 126 4.19 -27.86 18.36
C GLN A 126 4.84 -28.17 17.01
N SER A 127 5.24 -27.12 16.29
CA SER A 127 5.99 -27.24 15.06
C SER A 127 7.35 -27.88 15.38
N LYS A 128 7.59 -29.09 14.86
CA LYS A 128 8.86 -29.81 15.03
C LYS A 128 10.05 -29.17 14.29
N ASP A 129 9.82 -28.12 13.53
CA ASP A 129 10.80 -27.56 12.60
C ASP A 129 11.52 -26.31 13.12
N CYS A 130 11.36 -25.97 14.40
CA CYS A 130 12.11 -24.87 15.02
C CYS A 130 13.18 -25.40 15.98
N TYR A 131 14.16 -26.11 15.42
CA TYR A 131 15.50 -26.26 15.99
C TYR A 131 16.53 -26.31 14.86
N SER A 132 17.28 -25.21 14.71
CA SER A 132 18.73 -25.21 14.48
C SER A 132 19.26 -23.85 14.91
#